data_AF-A0A948DM61-F1
#
_entry.id   AF-A0A948DM61-F1
#
_cell.length_a   1.000
_cell.length_b   1.000
_cell.length_c   1.000
_cell.angle_alpha   90.00
_cell.angle_beta   90.00
_cell.angle_gamma   90.00
#
_symmetry.space_group_name_H-M   'P 1'
#
loop_
_entity.id
_entity.type
_entity.pdbx_description
1 polymer ?
#
loop_
_entity_poly.entity_id
_entity_poly.type
_entity_poly.pdbx_seq_one_letter_code
_entity_poly.pdbx_strand_id
1 'polypeptide(L)'
;MDVILAGHNIDHEIIAEFQSLQPERKDLTPETVAAAYARISRNPRPVNELRAIARGEVEKARASNRNIVFEMGHSSIAEHAVFNLDVLKVSRLLVEEIERFRLASYTEKSQRYVLLADDFVIPQEVR
;
A
#
# COMPACT_ATOMS: atom_id res chain seq x y z
N MET A 1 -0.52 -1.93 19.71
CA MET A 1 -0.48 -2.32 18.30
C MET A 1 0.22 -1.22 17.56
N ASP A 2 1.28 -1.56 16.84
CA ASP A 2 1.99 -0.63 15.98
C ASP A 2 1.76 -1.10 14.53
N VAL A 3 1.34 -0.19 13.65
CA VAL A 3 1.16 -0.47 12.22
C VAL A 3 2.12 0.43 11.45
N ILE A 4 3.02 -0.19 10.70
CA ILE A 4 4.08 0.49 9.97
C ILE A 4 3.87 0.26 8.48
N LEU A 5 3.96 1.33 7.69
CA LEU A 5 4.03 1.21 6.24
C LEU A 5 5.44 0.77 5.85
N ALA A 6 5.60 -0.51 5.52
CA ALA A 6 6.89 -1.08 5.10
C ALA A 6 7.26 -0.74 3.65
N GLY A 7 6.30 -0.21 2.87
CA GLY A 7 6.55 0.36 1.56
C GLY A 7 5.43 0.08 0.56
N HIS A 8 5.70 0.40 -0.71
CA HIS A 8 4.80 0.12 -1.83
C HIS A 8 5.61 -0.29 -3.07
N ASN A 9 5.57 -1.55 -3.48
CA ASN A 9 6.42 -2.14 -4.54
C ASN A 9 7.96 -2.01 -4.34
N ILE A 10 8.42 -1.11 -3.46
CA ILE A 10 9.78 -0.75 -3.06
C ILE A 10 9.72 -0.50 -1.55
N ASP A 11 10.81 -0.82 -0.84
CA ASP A 11 10.99 -0.63 0.60
C ASP A 11 10.83 0.84 1.03
N HIS A 12 10.20 1.06 2.19
CA HIS A 12 9.93 2.40 2.73
C HIS A 12 11.19 3.19 3.06
N GLU A 13 12.22 2.57 3.64
CA GLU A 13 13.47 3.25 4.00
C GLU A 13 14.19 3.76 2.75
N ILE A 14 14.19 2.96 1.67
CA ILE A 14 14.74 3.37 0.36
C ILE A 14 13.94 4.56 -0.22
N ILE A 15 12.61 4.52 -0.13
CA ILE A 15 11.76 5.63 -0.57
C ILE A 15 12.07 6.90 0.23
N ALA A 16 12.17 6.79 1.55
CA ALA A 16 12.44 7.91 2.45
C ALA A 16 13.83 8.50 2.21
N GLU A 17 14.86 7.66 2.04
CA GLU A 17 16.22 8.08 1.68
C GLU A 17 16.20 8.88 0.38
N PHE A 18 15.57 8.36 -0.67
CA PHE A 18 15.52 9.05 -1.97
C PHE A 18 14.74 10.37 -1.90
N GLN A 19 13.64 10.42 -1.15
CA GLN A 19 12.89 11.65 -0.91
C GLN A 19 13.72 12.70 -0.16
N SER A 20 14.57 12.28 0.78
CA SER A 20 15.46 13.20 1.49
C SER A 20 16.52 13.82 0.55
N LEU A 21 17.00 13.05 -0.43
CA LEU A 21 17.96 13.49 -1.44
C LEU A 21 17.32 14.33 -2.55
N GLN A 22 16.04 14.08 -2.85
CA GLN A 22 15.28 14.76 -3.91
C GLN A 22 13.88 15.18 -3.41
N PRO A 23 13.78 16.20 -2.54
CA PRO A 23 12.52 16.57 -1.88
C PRO A 23 11.43 17.06 -2.86
N GLU A 24 11.83 17.53 -4.03
CA GLU A 24 10.92 17.99 -5.09
C GLU A 24 10.21 16.83 -5.81
N ARG A 25 10.74 15.60 -5.72
CA ARG A 25 10.19 14.42 -6.40
C ARG A 25 8.95 13.92 -5.65
N LYS A 26 7.79 14.05 -6.28
CA LYS A 26 6.49 13.60 -5.73
C LYS A 26 6.00 12.29 -6.32
N ASP A 27 6.72 11.74 -7.29
CA ASP A 27 6.35 10.58 -8.11
C ASP A 27 6.72 9.24 -7.48
N LEU A 28 7.31 9.24 -6.29
CA LEU A 28 7.51 8.06 -5.45
C LEU A 28 6.20 7.66 -4.76
N THR A 29 5.25 7.21 -5.57
CA THR A 29 3.91 6.81 -5.13
C THR A 29 3.31 5.79 -6.10
N PRO A 30 2.54 4.79 -5.60
CA PRO A 30 1.85 3.83 -6.46
C PRO A 30 0.65 4.45 -7.19
N GLU A 31 0.21 5.66 -6.80
CA GLU A 31 -0.93 6.34 -7.41
C GLU A 31 -0.76 6.59 -8.91
N THR A 32 0.49 6.76 -9.36
CA THR A 32 0.83 7.06 -10.76
C THR A 32 0.57 5.88 -11.69
N VAL A 33 0.81 4.64 -11.24
CA VAL A 33 0.55 3.44 -12.06
C VAL A 33 -0.95 3.19 -12.21
N ALA A 34 -1.72 3.34 -11.12
CA ALA A 34 -3.17 3.22 -11.15
C ALA A 34 -3.79 4.24 -12.12
N ALA A 35 -3.37 5.51 -12.03
CA ALA A 35 -3.86 6.56 -12.90
C ALA A 35 -3.49 6.34 -14.38
N ALA A 36 -2.29 5.82 -14.65
CA ALA A 36 -1.88 5.48 -16.01
C ALA A 36 -2.74 4.35 -16.60
N TYR A 37 -3.03 3.32 -15.80
CA TYR A 37 -3.80 2.17 -16.26
C TYR A 37 -5.28 2.48 -16.47
N ALA A 38 -5.82 3.37 -15.64
CA ALA A 38 -7.16 3.91 -15.82
C ALA A 38 -7.35 4.62 -17.18
N ARG A 39 -6.27 5.15 -17.77
CA ARG A 39 -6.29 5.86 -19.06
C ARG A 39 -6.23 4.92 -20.27
N ILE A 40 -5.84 3.65 -20.12
CA ILE A 40 -5.56 2.72 -21.24
C ILE A 40 -6.75 2.55 -22.16
N SER A 41 -7.96 2.38 -21.61
CA SER A 41 -9.16 2.10 -22.41
C SER A 41 -9.70 3.31 -23.18
N ARG A 42 -9.20 4.53 -22.90
CA ARG A 42 -9.75 5.79 -23.42
C ARG A 42 -8.69 6.72 -24.03
N ASN A 43 -7.43 6.26 -24.11
CA ASN A 43 -6.33 7.06 -24.65
C ASN A 43 -5.57 6.23 -25.71
N PRO A 44 -5.40 6.73 -26.94
CA PRO A 44 -4.74 5.99 -28.01
C PRO A 44 -3.22 5.83 -27.81
N ARG A 45 -2.62 6.53 -26.84
CA ARG A 45 -1.18 6.46 -26.59
C ARG A 45 -0.76 5.10 -26.03
N PRO A 46 0.46 4.63 -26.34
CA PRO A 46 1.07 3.48 -25.69
C PRO A 46 1.12 3.58 -24.16
N VAL A 47 0.92 2.47 -23.45
CA VAL A 47 0.88 2.43 -21.97
C VAL A 47 2.16 2.95 -21.30
N ASN A 48 3.33 2.74 -21.92
CA ASN A 48 4.60 3.28 -21.43
C ASN A 48 4.62 4.82 -21.44
N GLU A 49 4.00 5.46 -22.42
CA GLU A 49 3.85 6.91 -22.46
C GLU A 49 2.86 7.40 -21.41
N LEU A 50 1.73 6.70 -21.23
CA LEU A 50 0.74 7.03 -20.20
C LEU A 50 1.36 6.96 -18.79
N ARG A 51 2.20 5.96 -18.52
CA ARG A 51 2.97 5.87 -17.27
C ARG A 51 3.94 7.03 -17.10
N ALA A 52 4.67 7.40 -18.16
CA ALA A 52 5.60 8.53 -18.10
C ALA A 52 4.86 9.85 -17.80
N ILE A 53 3.73 10.10 -18.45
CA ILE A 53 2.87 11.26 -18.20
C ILE A 53 2.36 11.25 -16.76
N ALA A 54 1.83 10.12 -16.27
CA ALA A 54 1.29 10.04 -14.91
C ALA A 54 2.34 10.33 -13.83
N ARG A 55 3.60 9.89 -14.01
CA ARG A 55 4.72 10.25 -13.10
C ARG A 55 5.01 11.74 -13.07
N GLY A 56 4.86 12.44 -14.20
CA GLY A 56 5.03 13.90 -14.27
C GLY A 56 3.85 14.71 -13.71
N GLU A 57 2.71 14.07 -13.44
CA GLU A 57 1.45 14.75 -13.10
C GLU A 57 0.78 14.18 -11.84
N VAL A 58 1.55 13.99 -10.75
CA VAL A 58 1.09 13.31 -9.53
C VAL A 58 -0.23 13.85 -8.98
N GLU A 59 -0.39 15.17 -8.89
CA GLU A 59 -1.64 15.76 -8.39
C GLU A 59 -2.85 15.48 -9.32
N LYS A 60 -2.64 15.46 -10.63
CA LYS A 60 -3.68 15.05 -11.59
C LYS A 60 -3.96 13.56 -11.51
N ALA A 61 -2.94 12.73 -11.26
CA ALA A 61 -3.11 11.29 -11.04
C ALA A 61 -3.99 11.04 -9.81
N ARG A 62 -3.74 11.75 -8.69
CA ARG A 62 -4.58 11.69 -7.46
C ARG A 62 -6.01 12.10 -7.70
N ALA A 63 -6.23 13.23 -8.38
CA ALA A 63 -7.57 13.69 -8.73
C ALA A 63 -8.30 12.69 -9.64
N SER A 64 -7.60 12.16 -10.65
CA SER A 64 -8.13 11.14 -11.55
C SER A 64 -8.51 9.86 -10.81
N ASN A 65 -7.67 9.37 -9.91
CA ASN A 65 -7.95 8.18 -9.11
C ASN A 65 -9.17 8.38 -8.22
N ARG A 66 -9.32 9.56 -7.58
CA ARG A 66 -10.50 9.87 -6.77
C ARG A 66 -11.80 9.74 -7.57
N ASN A 67 -11.86 10.38 -8.72
CA ASN A 67 -13.03 10.29 -9.60
C ASN A 67 -13.27 8.86 -10.10
N ILE A 68 -12.25 8.21 -10.68
CA ILE A 68 -12.40 6.90 -11.32
C ILE A 68 -12.78 5.81 -10.31
N VAL A 69 -12.15 5.81 -9.13
CA VAL A 69 -12.37 4.77 -8.10
C VAL A 69 -13.66 5.04 -7.32
N PHE A 70 -13.83 6.25 -6.78
CA PHE A 70 -14.94 6.52 -5.84
C PHE A 70 -16.21 7.06 -6.51
N GLU A 71 -16.09 7.86 -7.58
CA GLU A 71 -17.26 8.47 -8.24
C GLU A 71 -17.81 7.58 -9.37
N MET A 72 -16.91 6.98 -10.17
CA MET A 72 -17.28 6.13 -11.31
C MET A 72 -17.39 4.63 -10.95
N GLY A 73 -16.95 4.23 -9.76
CA GLY A 73 -17.04 2.85 -9.28
C GLY A 73 -16.10 1.85 -9.96
N HIS A 74 -15.06 2.31 -10.66
CA HIS A 74 -14.07 1.42 -11.29
C HIS A 74 -13.00 0.98 -10.28
N SER A 75 -13.41 0.26 -9.23
CA SER A 75 -12.56 -0.08 -8.09
C SER A 75 -11.35 -0.94 -8.42
N SER A 76 -11.40 -1.75 -9.49
CA SER A 76 -10.29 -2.61 -9.91
C SER A 76 -9.02 -1.84 -10.26
N ILE A 77 -9.13 -0.54 -10.59
CA ILE A 77 -7.97 0.33 -10.82
C ILE A 77 -7.13 0.50 -9.55
N ALA A 78 -7.76 0.53 -8.38
CA ALA A 78 -7.07 0.67 -7.10
C ALA A 78 -6.18 -0.54 -6.78
N GLU A 79 -6.50 -1.73 -7.31
CA GLU A 79 -5.76 -2.97 -7.08
C GLU A 79 -4.33 -2.94 -7.66
N HIS A 80 -4.03 -2.00 -8.56
CA HIS A 80 -2.68 -1.81 -9.08
C HIS A 80 -1.73 -1.12 -8.07
N ALA A 81 -2.26 -0.53 -7.00
CA ALA A 81 -1.47 0.04 -5.91
C ALA A 81 -1.37 -0.98 -4.76
N VAL A 82 -0.17 -1.54 -4.56
CA VAL A 82 0.09 -2.56 -3.53
C VAL A 82 0.96 -1.98 -2.43
N PHE A 83 0.54 -2.21 -1.18
CA PHE A 83 1.23 -1.73 0.02
C PHE A 83 1.66 -2.92 0.87
N ASN A 84 2.81 -2.80 1.51
CA ASN A 84 3.29 -3.73 2.52
C ASN A 84 3.13 -3.09 3.89
N LEU A 85 2.55 -3.82 4.84
CA LEU A 85 2.27 -3.34 6.19
C LEU A 85 2.90 -4.30 7.20
N ASP A 86 3.66 -3.75 8.14
CA ASP A 86 4.11 -4.49 9.31
C ASP A 86 3.13 -4.23 10.45
N VAL A 87 2.58 -5.30 11.01
CA VAL A 87 1.65 -5.24 12.13
C VAL A 87 2.31 -5.86 13.35
N LEU A 88 2.70 -5.04 14.31
CA LEU A 88 3.52 -5.43 15.45
C LEU A 88 2.75 -5.32 16.77
N LYS A 89 3.18 -6.10 17.76
CA LYS A 89 2.63 -6.11 19.13
C LYS A 89 1.11 -6.30 19.12
N VAL A 90 0.68 -7.36 18.43
CA VAL A 90 -0.72 -7.77 18.30
C VAL A 90 -0.95 -9.10 18.97
N SER A 91 -2.16 -9.31 19.47
CA SER A 91 -2.54 -10.61 20.02
C SER A 91 -2.73 -11.62 18.90
N ARG A 92 -2.56 -12.91 19.22
CA ARG A 92 -2.85 -13.99 18.27
C ARG A 92 -4.29 -13.95 17.76
N LEU A 93 -5.24 -13.53 18.61
CA LEU A 93 -6.63 -13.36 18.22
C LEU A 93 -6.80 -12.30 17.11
N LEU A 94 -6.05 -11.19 17.19
CA LEU A 94 -6.10 -10.15 16.17
C LEU A 94 -5.43 -10.59 14.87
N VAL A 95 -4.34 -11.36 14.92
CA VAL A 95 -3.72 -11.96 13.73
C VAL A 95 -4.75 -12.80 12.96
N GLU A 96 -5.45 -13.70 13.65
CA GLU A 96 -6.50 -14.53 13.07
C GLU A 96 -7.65 -13.70 12.46
N GLU A 97 -7.96 -12.52 13.01
CA GLU A 97 -8.95 -11.61 12.43
C GLU A 97 -8.43 -10.93 11.15
N ILE A 98 -7.19 -10.46 11.16
CA ILE A 98 -6.58 -9.83 10.00
C ILE A 98 -6.49 -10.83 8.83
N GLU A 99 -6.02 -12.05 9.12
CA GLU A 99 -5.79 -13.09 8.10
C GLU A 99 -7.09 -13.71 7.56
N ARG A 100 -8.26 -13.42 8.16
CA ARG A 100 -9.56 -13.79 7.57
C ARG A 100 -9.81 -13.09 6.24
N PHE A 101 -9.17 -11.95 5.97
CA PHE A 101 -9.31 -11.27 4.68
C PHE A 101 -8.51 -12.00 3.59
N ARG A 102 -9.20 -12.49 2.55
CA ARG A 102 -8.62 -13.42 1.56
C ARG A 102 -7.87 -12.75 0.40
N LEU A 103 -7.98 -11.44 0.24
CA LEU A 103 -7.37 -10.70 -0.88
C LEU A 103 -6.12 -9.92 -0.43
N ALA A 104 -5.25 -10.60 0.32
CA ALA A 104 -3.95 -10.09 0.72
C ALA A 104 -2.96 -11.26 0.88
N SER A 105 -1.69 -10.92 1.13
CA SER A 105 -0.63 -11.90 1.38
C SER A 105 -0.09 -11.69 2.79
N TYR A 106 0.18 -12.78 3.49
CA TYR A 106 0.55 -12.74 4.91
C TYR A 106 1.84 -13.51 5.15
N THR A 107 2.61 -13.04 6.12
CA THR A 107 3.73 -13.76 6.71
C THR A 107 3.72 -13.48 8.20
N GLU A 108 3.37 -14.49 8.98
CA GLU A 108 3.31 -14.42 10.44
C GLU A 108 4.61 -14.94 11.06
N LYS A 109 5.01 -14.38 12.22
CA LYS A 109 6.03 -15.00 13.07
C LYS A 109 5.56 -16.39 13.52
N SER A 110 6.23 -17.42 13.04
CA SER A 110 5.85 -18.80 13.33
C SER A 110 6.21 -19.24 14.75
N GLN A 111 5.20 -19.58 15.55
CA GLN A 111 5.38 -20.17 16.89
C GLN A 111 6.03 -21.57 16.86
N ARG A 112 6.08 -22.22 15.69
CA ARG A 112 6.79 -23.50 15.51
C ARG A 112 8.31 -23.35 15.56
N TYR A 113 8.81 -22.16 15.25
CA TYR A 113 10.25 -21.86 15.17
C TYR A 113 10.69 -20.81 16.19
N VAL A 114 9.80 -19.90 16.59
CA VAL A 114 10.07 -18.83 17.54
C VAL A 114 9.10 -18.95 18.71
N LEU A 115 9.59 -19.43 19.85
CA LEU A 115 8.79 -19.49 21.08
C LEU A 115 8.53 -18.07 21.58
N LEU A 116 7.26 -17.74 21.81
CA LEU A 116 6.84 -16.48 22.41
C LEU A 116 6.82 -16.67 23.94
N ALA A 117 7.76 -16.05 24.65
CA ALA A 117 7.83 -16.10 26.11
C ALA A 117 7.33 -14.77 26.69
N ASP A 118 6.37 -14.84 27.61
CA ASP A 118 5.76 -13.69 28.30
C ASP A 118 5.18 -12.60 27.36
N ASP A 119 4.84 -12.97 26.12
CA ASP A 119 4.36 -12.05 25.07
C ASP A 119 2.82 -12.07 25.00
N PHE A 120 2.17 -11.41 25.96
CA PHE A 120 0.71 -11.27 26.01
C PHE A 120 0.27 -9.81 25.88
N VAL A 121 -0.87 -9.62 25.22
CA VAL A 121 -1.51 -8.31 25.08
C VAL A 121 -2.71 -8.25 26.03
N ILE A 122 -2.70 -7.31 26.97
CA ILE A 122 -3.88 -6.99 27.80
C ILE A 122 -4.71 -5.93 27.06
N PRO A 123 -5.95 -6.24 26.65
CA PRO A 123 -6.88 -5.26 26.07
C PRO A 123 -7.13 -4.10 27.02
N GLN A 124 -7.32 -2.90 26.47
CA GLN A 124 -7.47 -1.69 27.29
C GLN A 124 -8.69 -1.75 28.21
N GLU A 125 -9.75 -2.43 27.77
CA GLU A 125 -11.03 -2.56 28.44
C GLU A 125 -10.97 -3.36 29.74
N VAL A 126 -9.89 -4.14 29.94
CA VAL A 126 -9.70 -5.00 31.12
C VAL A 126 -8.44 -4.64 31.93
N ARG A 127 -7.87 -3.46 31.69
CA ARG A 127 -6.77 -2.92 32.51
C ARG A 127 -7.26 -2.23 33.77
#